data_AF-A0A0B7I9W5-F1
#
_entry.id   AF-A0A0B7I9W5-F1
#
_cell.length_a   1.000
_cell.length_b   1.000
_cell.length_c   1.000
_cell.angle_alpha   90.00
_cell.angle_beta   90.00
_cell.angle_gamma   90.00
#
_symmetry.space_group_name_H-M   'P 1'
#
loop_
_entity.id
_entity.type
_entity.pdbx_description
1 polymer ?
#
loop_
_entity_poly.entity_id
_entity_poly.type
_entity_poly.pdbx_seq_one_letter_code
_entity_poly.pdbx_strand_id
1 'polypeptide(L)' 'MSNFLYHHTFLKHDPKEKVFFIPFSKRWVIERTLAWLDNDRRLCRNYELLLENSENMVKLSAIKILLKKI' A
#
# COMPACT_ATOMS: atom_id res chain seq x y z
N MET A 1 -7.42 0.46 -13.96
CA MET A 1 -8.68 0.32 -13.19
C MET A 1 -8.40 -0.44 -11.89
N SER A 2 -7.76 0.20 -10.92
CA SER A 2 -7.51 -0.37 -9.59
C SER A 2 -7.31 0.79 -8.61
N ASN A 3 -8.41 1.51 -8.31
CA ASN A 3 -8.44 2.59 -7.33
C ASN A 3 -9.39 2.26 -6.17
N PHE A 4 -9.73 0.98 -5.97
CA PHE A 4 -10.86 0.58 -5.12
C PHE A 4 -10.50 -0.10 -3.79
N LEU A 5 -9.23 -0.31 -3.44
CA LEU A 5 -8.89 -1.11 -2.25
C LEU A 5 -8.12 -0.40 -1.13
N TYR A 6 -7.75 0.88 -1.25
CA TYR A 6 -6.98 1.59 -0.20
C TYR A 6 -7.79 2.59 0.64
N HIS A 7 -9.13 2.61 0.54
CA HIS A 7 -9.96 3.65 1.15
C HIS A 7 -10.66 3.25 2.47
N HIS A 8 -10.29 2.14 3.11
CA HIS A 8 -11.14 1.59 4.18
C HIS A 8 -11.03 2.27 5.57
N THR A 9 -10.01 3.05 5.92
CA THR A 9 -9.89 3.38 7.36
C THR A 9 -9.28 4.73 7.74
N PHE A 10 -9.75 5.85 7.17
CA PHE A 10 -9.45 7.19 7.73
C PHE A 10 -10.58 8.22 7.57
N LEU A 11 -11.85 7.81 7.51
CA LEU A 11 -12.98 8.75 7.54
C LEU A 11 -13.87 8.45 8.75
N LYS A 12 -13.75 9.29 9.78
CA LYS A 12 -14.83 9.48 10.75
C LYS A 12 -15.95 10.19 9.98
N HIS A 13 -16.96 9.45 9.56
CA HIS A 13 -18.02 9.95 8.68
C HIS A 13 -19.13 10.60 9.52
N ASP A 14 -18.98 11.89 9.81
CA ASP A 14 -20.08 12.74 10.31
C ASP A 14 -20.90 13.25 9.10
N PRO A 15 -22.20 12.91 8.97
CA PRO A 15 -22.91 12.86 7.69
C PRO A 15 -23.42 14.22 7.16
N LYS A 16 -22.87 15.37 7.56
CA LYS A 16 -23.45 16.69 7.24
C LYS A 16 -22.53 17.74 6.62
N GLU A 17 -21.25 17.48 6.40
CA GLU A 17 -20.36 18.45 5.74
C GLU A 17 -19.91 17.99 4.35
N LYS A 18 -19.92 18.93 3.39
CA LYS A 18 -19.21 18.75 2.11
C LYS A 18 -17.72 18.67 2.41
N VAL A 19 -17.20 17.45 2.61
CA VAL A 19 -15.78 17.21 2.81
C VAL A 19 -15.06 17.53 1.50
N PHE A 20 -14.37 18.68 1.46
CA PHE A 20 -13.41 18.96 0.40
C PHE A 20 -12.27 17.95 0.51
N PHE A 21 -11.84 17.35 -0.61
CA PHE A 21 -10.66 16.48 -0.60
C PHE A 21 -9.42 17.34 -0.33
N ILE A 22 -8.92 17.32 0.90
CA ILE A 22 -7.68 17.99 1.29
C ILE A 22 -6.56 16.93 1.21
N PRO A 23 -5.74 16.91 0.14
CA PRO A 23 -4.66 15.94 0.04
C PRO A 23 -3.65 16.14 1.18
N PHE A 24 -3.33 15.06 1.89
CA PHE A 24 -2.27 15.07 2.89
C PHE A 24 -0.93 15.46 2.27
N SER A 25 -0.24 16.41 2.89
CA SER A 25 1.13 16.75 2.49
C SER A 25 2.02 15.49 2.59
N LYS A 26 2.82 15.24 1.54
CA LYS A 26 3.72 14.07 1.39
C LYS A 26 3.04 12.71 1.12
N ARG A 27 1.75 12.66 0.79
CA ARG A 27 1.06 11.42 0.35
C ARG A 27 1.81 10.67 -0.76
N TRP A 28 2.47 11.40 -1.66
CA TRP A 28 3.25 10.84 -2.77
C TRP A 28 4.33 9.86 -2.30
N VAL A 29 4.86 10.00 -1.07
CA VAL A 29 5.90 9.09 -0.53
C VAL A 29 5.31 7.69 -0.35
N ILE A 30 4.12 7.60 0.25
CA ILE A 30 3.43 6.33 0.49
C ILE A 30 3.04 5.68 -0.84
N GLU A 31 2.43 6.45 -1.74
CA GLU A 31 2.04 5.96 -3.06
C GLU A 31 3.24 5.45 -3.86
N ARG A 32 4.39 6.15 -3.77
CA ARG A 32 5.63 5.71 -4.39
C ARG A 32 6.15 4.40 -3.79
N THR A 33 6.11 4.24 -2.46
CA THR A 33 6.50 2.97 -1.83
C THR A 33 5.57 1.82 -2.23
N LEU A 34 4.27 2.07 -2.35
CA LEU A 34 3.30 1.08 -2.82
C LEU A 34 3.55 0.73 -4.29
N ALA A 35 3.86 1.70 -5.15
CA ALA A 35 4.19 1.44 -6.55
C ALA A 35 5.46 0.57 -6.70
N TRP A 36 6.44 0.70 -5.81
CA TRP A 36 7.62 -0.17 -5.84
C TRP A 36 7.31 -1.60 -5.41
N LEU A 37 6.44 -1.78 -4.41
CA LEU A 37 5.99 -3.10 -3.98
C LEU A 37 5.17 -3.80 -5.06
N ASP A 38 4.26 -3.07 -5.72
CA ASP A 38 3.44 -3.60 -6.82
C ASP A 38 4.28 -4.06 -8.03
N ASN A 39 5.44 -3.42 -8.23
CA ASN A 39 6.39 -3.79 -9.28
C ASN A 39 7.27 -5.01 -8.93
N ASP A 40 7.27 -5.51 -7.68
CA ASP A 40 8.00 -6.74 -7.36
C ASP A 40 7.22 -7.96 -7.85
N ARG A 41 7.73 -8.60 -8.91
CA ARG A 41 7.11 -9.77 -9.55
C ARG A 41 6.74 -10.88 -8.55
N ARG A 42 7.49 -11.00 -7.45
CA ARG A 42 7.22 -12.00 -6.40
C ARG A 42 5.89 -11.78 -5.67
N LEU A 43 5.40 -10.54 -5.60
CA LEU A 43 4.14 -10.16 -4.94
C LEU A 43 2.93 -10.15 -5.89
N CYS A 44 3.13 -10.33 -7.20
CA CYS A 44 2.05 -10.31 -8.19
C CYS A 44 0.94 -11.33 -7.90
N ARG A 45 1.28 -12.46 -7.25
CA ARG A 45 0.31 -13.42 -6.72
C ARG A 45 0.79 -13.90 -5.35
N ASN A 46 -0.16 -13.99 -4.43
CA ASN A 46 0.02 -14.67 -3.15
C ASN A 46 -0.13 -16.17 -3.40
N TYR A 47 0.95 -16.92 -3.17
CA TYR A 47 0.97 -18.39 -3.34
C TYR A 47 1.02 -19.10 -1.98
N GLU A 48 1.08 -18.33 -0.90
CA GLU A 48 1.24 -18.83 0.44
C GLU A 48 -0.09 -19.34 0.99
N LEU A 49 -0.07 -20.49 1.65
CA LEU A 49 -1.26 -21.06 2.29
C LEU A 49 -1.62 -20.31 3.57
N LEU A 50 -0.61 -19.83 4.30
CA LEU A 50 -0.76 -19.13 5.57
C LEU A 50 -0.56 -17.63 5.36
N LEU A 51 -1.37 -16.84 6.07
CA LEU A 51 -1.27 -15.39 6.04
C LEU A 51 0.09 -14.90 6.53
N GLU A 52 0.64 -15.54 7.58
CA GLU A 52 1.97 -15.22 8.13
C GLU A 52 3.08 -15.32 7.07
N ASN A 53 3.03 -16.35 6.23
CA ASN A 53 4.00 -16.53 5.15
C ASN A 53 3.84 -15.42 4.10
N SER A 54 2.60 -15.07 3.76
CA SER A 54 2.34 -13.98 2.80
C SER A 54 2.81 -12.62 3.34
N GLU A 55 2.65 -12.37 4.64
CA GLU A 55 3.15 -11.16 5.31
C GLU A 55 4.69 -11.12 5.27
N ASN A 56 5.33 -12.25 5.55
CA ASN A 56 6.79 -12.35 5.48
C ASN A 56 7.33 -12.09 4.06
N MET A 57 6.60 -12.50 3.02
CA MET A 57 6.99 -12.19 1.64
C MET A 57 6.93 -10.69 1.33
N VAL A 58 5.93 -9.97 1.84
CA VAL A 58 5.85 -8.51 1.70
C VAL A 58 7.01 -7.83 2.43
N LYS A 59 7.32 -8.26 3.67
CA LYS A 59 8.48 -7.75 4.43
C LYS A 59 9.80 -7.97 3.67
N LEU A 60 9.99 -9.16 3.11
CA LEU A 60 11.19 -9.49 2.34
C LEU A 60 11.32 -8.61 1.08
N SER A 61 10.22 -8.37 0.37
CA SER A 61 10.19 -7.46 -0.78
C SER A 61 10.58 -6.03 -0.40
N ALA A 62 10.05 -5.53 0.73
CA ALA A 62 10.40 -4.21 1.24
C ALA A 62 11.91 -4.10 1.54
N ILE A 63 12.50 -5.10 2.21
CA ILE A 63 13.94 -5.14 2.49
C ILE A 63 14.76 -5.13 1.19
N LYS A 64 14.37 -5.95 0.21
CA LYS A 64 15.02 -6.01 -1.11
C LYS A 64 14.99 -4.66 -1.83
N ILE A 65 13.86 -3.95 -1.77
CA ILE A 65 13.72 -2.61 -2.36
C ILE A 65 14.62 -1.60 -1.66
N LEU A 66 14.70 -1.66 -0.32
CA LEU A 66 15.58 -0.78 0.46
C LEU A 66 17.05 -1.03 0.13
N LEU A 67 17.49 -2.30 0.10
CA LEU A 67 18.85 -2.69 -0.24
C LEU A 67 19.25 -2.25 -1.66
N LYS A 68 18.33 -2.28 -2.62
CA LYS A 68 18.58 -1.80 -3.99
C LYS A 68 18.75 -0.28 -4.09
N LYS A 69 18.33 0.46 -3.07
CA LYS A 69 18.30 1.92 -3.05
C LYS A 69 19.38 2.55 -2.17
N ILE A 70 20.12 1.73 -1.44
CA ILE A 70 21.41 2.10 -0.81
C ILE A 70 22.46 2.09 -1.91
#